data_AF-A0A9E4FXS9-F1
#
_entry.id   AF-A0A9E4FXS9-F1
#
_cell.length_a   1.000
_cell.length_b   1.000
_cell.length_c   1.000
_cell.angle_alpha   90.00
_cell.angle_beta   90.00
_cell.angle_gamma   90.00
#
_symmetry.space_group_name_H-M   'P 1'
#
loop_
_entity.id
_entity.type
_entity.pdbx_description
1 polymer ?
#
loop_
_entity_poly.entity_id
_entity_poly.type
_entity_poly.pdbx_seq_one_letter_code
_entity_poly.pdbx_strand_id
1 'polypeptide(L)'
;LSVENSTDGYHAPTTHKRYFDYLVKSNAMDRGVMFAMMASEDRYKRFSCEALGNGHSILGRSVGPRGRPMAHWIPYFGEERKARFEEMRRKAVELLGKERAHQVCMCSGNLLIFPNLVISDIMTTNVRTFHPVEPGYVEIAAWRLGPEEEEPPERAIRLDSFVSFLGPGGFATPDDVEAVEGCQQGYAALQEVEYSDASRRMASLKGGGDDELQMRAYWRQWARLMTSSEPVSIRGAS
;
A
#
# COMPACT_ATOMS: atom_id res chain seq x y z
N LEU A 1 -13.51 -0.30 6.53
CA LEU A 1 -13.25 0.61 5.39
C LEU A 1 -11.77 0.98 5.22
N SER A 2 -11.17 1.84 6.05
CA SER A 2 -9.77 2.30 5.80
C SER A 2 -8.73 1.17 5.85
N VAL A 3 -8.97 0.15 6.68
CA VAL A 3 -8.15 -1.07 6.72
C VAL A 3 -8.27 -1.87 5.41
N GLU A 4 -9.48 -2.04 4.87
CA GLU A 4 -9.72 -2.76 3.62
C GLU A 4 -9.08 -2.03 2.43
N ASN A 5 -9.34 -0.73 2.30
CA ASN A 5 -8.77 0.14 1.26
C ASN A 5 -7.23 0.07 1.26
N SER A 6 -6.60 0.00 2.44
CA SER A 6 -5.14 -0.09 2.55
C SER A 6 -4.55 -1.37 1.94
N THR A 7 -5.37 -2.42 1.79
CA THR A 7 -4.97 -3.68 1.17
C THR A 7 -5.66 -3.94 -0.16
N ASP A 8 -6.35 -2.93 -0.70
CA ASP A 8 -7.04 -3.03 -1.97
C ASP A 8 -6.14 -2.54 -3.11
N GLY A 9 -5.67 -3.44 -3.97
CA GLY A 9 -4.95 -3.04 -5.18
C GLY A 9 -5.88 -2.73 -6.35
N TYR A 10 -7.17 -3.09 -6.26
CA TYR A 10 -8.13 -2.93 -7.34
C TYR A 10 -8.46 -1.46 -7.58
N HIS A 11 -8.68 -0.65 -6.55
CA HIS A 11 -9.04 0.77 -6.70
C HIS A 11 -7.92 1.61 -7.31
N ALA A 12 -6.65 1.21 -7.16
CA ALA A 12 -5.52 2.08 -7.43
C ALA A 12 -5.55 2.71 -8.84
N PRO A 13 -5.79 1.96 -9.94
CA PRO A 13 -5.82 2.53 -11.29
C PRO A 13 -6.97 3.50 -11.56
N THR A 14 -8.09 3.36 -10.85
CA THR A 14 -9.31 4.15 -11.11
C THR A 14 -9.41 5.35 -10.19
N THR A 15 -9.21 5.15 -8.89
CA THR A 15 -9.31 6.20 -7.87
C THR A 15 -8.20 7.22 -8.02
N HIS A 16 -6.95 6.76 -8.18
CA HIS A 16 -5.76 7.63 -8.23
C HIS A 16 -5.40 8.11 -9.64
N LYS A 17 -6.35 8.14 -10.57
CA LYS A 17 -6.09 8.46 -11.99
C LYS A 17 -5.40 9.82 -12.17
N ARG A 18 -5.80 10.83 -11.40
CA ARG A 18 -5.23 12.20 -11.50
C ARG A 18 -3.76 12.24 -11.12
N TYR A 19 -3.38 11.49 -10.08
CA TYR A 19 -1.99 11.35 -9.68
C TYR A 19 -1.16 10.70 -10.80
N PHE A 20 -1.69 9.63 -11.37
CA PHE A 20 -1.06 8.94 -12.48
C PHE A 20 -0.86 9.87 -13.69
N ASP A 21 -1.88 10.62 -14.08
CA ASP A 21 -1.77 11.63 -15.15
C ASP A 21 -0.72 12.72 -14.82
N TYR A 22 -0.61 13.13 -13.55
CA TYR A 22 0.43 14.06 -13.08
C TYR A 22 1.85 13.47 -13.23
N LEU A 23 2.07 12.20 -12.87
CA LEU A 23 3.38 11.57 -13.00
C LEU A 23 3.86 11.47 -14.45
N VAL A 24 2.95 11.20 -15.38
CA VAL A 24 3.29 11.17 -16.81
C VAL A 24 3.62 12.56 -17.32
N LYS A 25 2.86 13.58 -16.91
CA LYS A 25 3.10 14.98 -17.33
C LYS A 25 4.39 15.56 -16.76
N SER A 26 4.81 15.12 -15.58
CA SER A 26 6.05 15.55 -14.91
C SER A 26 7.28 14.70 -15.29
N ASN A 27 7.14 13.72 -16.19
CA ASN A 27 8.18 12.73 -16.52
C ASN A 27 8.68 11.90 -15.32
N ALA A 28 7.92 11.85 -14.22
CA ALA A 28 8.17 10.98 -13.07
C ALA A 28 7.75 9.52 -13.32
N MET A 29 6.97 9.26 -14.37
CA MET A 29 6.61 7.92 -14.83
C MET A 29 6.59 7.88 -16.36
N ASP A 30 7.16 6.82 -16.94
CA ASP A 30 7.07 6.57 -18.37
C ASP A 30 5.62 6.31 -18.82
N ARG A 31 5.24 6.86 -19.97
CA ARG A 31 3.87 6.74 -20.50
C ARG A 31 3.53 5.30 -20.90
N GLY A 32 4.50 4.52 -21.38
CA GLY A 32 4.33 3.10 -21.68
C GLY A 32 4.12 2.27 -20.42
N VAL A 33 4.87 2.58 -19.35
CA VAL A 33 4.65 1.99 -18.02
C VAL A 33 3.25 2.31 -17.50
N MET A 34 2.80 3.57 -17.62
CA MET A 34 1.43 3.95 -17.29
C MET A 34 0.39 3.16 -18.08
N PHE A 35 0.56 3.09 -19.40
CA PHE A 35 -0.36 2.37 -20.27
C PHE A 35 -0.44 0.89 -19.88
N ALA A 36 0.69 0.25 -19.59
CA ALA A 36 0.71 -1.12 -19.09
C ALA A 36 -0.03 -1.28 -17.75
N MET A 37 0.03 -0.29 -16.85
CA MET A 37 -0.72 -0.31 -15.59
C MET A 37 -2.22 -0.05 -15.76
N MET A 38 -2.63 0.74 -16.75
CA MET A 38 -4.03 1.19 -16.88
C MET A 38 -4.82 0.36 -17.89
N ALA A 39 -4.18 -0.12 -18.95
CA ALA A 39 -4.83 -0.67 -20.13
C ALA A 39 -4.52 -2.15 -20.42
N SER A 40 -3.60 -2.78 -19.69
CA SER A 40 -3.27 -4.21 -19.90
C SER A 40 -4.15 -5.15 -19.07
N GLU A 41 -4.49 -6.31 -19.63
CA GLU A 41 -5.07 -7.44 -18.88
C GLU A 41 -4.13 -7.92 -17.74
N ASP A 42 -2.85 -7.58 -17.83
CA ASP A 42 -1.80 -7.94 -16.88
C ASP A 42 -1.62 -6.93 -15.74
N ARG A 43 -2.40 -5.84 -15.70
CA ARG A 43 -2.20 -4.72 -14.77
C ARG A 43 -2.14 -5.13 -13.29
N TYR A 44 -2.85 -6.20 -12.95
CA TYR A 44 -2.88 -6.77 -11.60
C TYR A 44 -1.99 -7.99 -11.41
N LYS A 45 -1.48 -8.61 -12.49
CA LYS A 45 -0.56 -9.76 -12.38
C LYS A 45 0.79 -9.39 -11.76
N ARG A 46 1.10 -8.09 -11.76
CA ARG A 46 2.33 -7.59 -11.16
C ARG A 46 2.30 -7.64 -9.64
N PHE A 47 1.16 -7.49 -8.97
CA PHE A 47 1.11 -7.52 -7.51
C PHE A 47 0.60 -8.89 -7.05
N SER A 48 1.23 -9.48 -6.02
CA SER A 48 0.64 -10.63 -5.34
C SER A 48 -0.27 -10.16 -4.20
N CYS A 49 -1.18 -11.03 -3.81
CA CYS A 49 -1.95 -10.87 -2.60
C CYS A 49 -1.80 -12.16 -1.80
N GLU A 50 -1.41 -12.05 -0.53
CA GLU A 50 -1.17 -13.20 0.34
C GLU A 50 -1.77 -12.97 1.72
N ALA A 51 -2.48 -13.97 2.22
CA ALA A 51 -2.92 -14.03 3.61
C ALA A 51 -1.82 -14.67 4.45
N LEU A 52 -1.41 -14.01 5.54
CA LEU A 52 -0.32 -14.45 6.42
C LEU A 52 -0.82 -15.18 7.67
N GLY A 53 -2.14 -15.41 7.77
CA GLY A 53 -2.81 -15.97 8.95
C GLY A 53 -3.24 -14.90 9.94
N ASN A 54 -4.13 -15.25 10.87
CA ASN A 54 -4.64 -14.37 11.93
C ASN A 54 -5.15 -12.99 11.46
N GLY A 55 -5.68 -12.89 10.24
CA GLY A 55 -6.15 -11.63 9.65
C GLY A 55 -5.06 -10.72 9.10
N HIS A 56 -3.78 -11.09 9.23
CA HIS A 56 -2.65 -10.40 8.59
C HIS A 56 -2.61 -10.72 7.09
N SER A 57 -2.19 -9.75 6.30
CA SER A 57 -2.09 -9.91 4.85
C SER A 57 -1.07 -8.97 4.25
N ILE A 58 -0.59 -9.31 3.06
CA ILE A 58 0.27 -8.44 2.27
C ILE A 58 -0.25 -8.35 0.84
N LEU A 59 -0.38 -7.11 0.36
CA LEU A 59 -0.61 -6.78 -1.03
C LEU A 59 0.71 -6.25 -1.61
N GLY A 60 1.25 -6.90 -2.63
CA GLY A 60 2.43 -6.45 -3.37
C GLY A 60 3.63 -7.40 -3.29
N ARG A 61 4.81 -6.86 -2.94
CA ARG A 61 6.16 -7.47 -3.11
C ARG A 61 6.65 -7.55 -4.56
N SER A 62 6.29 -6.56 -5.35
CA SER A 62 6.70 -6.50 -6.75
C SER A 62 7.27 -5.17 -7.14
N VAL A 63 8.12 -5.19 -8.18
CA VAL A 63 8.79 -3.98 -8.68
C VAL A 63 7.75 -2.92 -8.98
N GLY A 64 7.82 -1.82 -8.22
CA GLY A 64 6.92 -0.71 -8.40
C GLY A 64 7.16 -0.02 -9.74
N PRO A 65 6.14 0.61 -10.34
CA PRO A 65 6.27 1.36 -11.59
C PRO A 65 7.01 2.71 -11.43
N ARG A 66 7.41 3.04 -10.19
CA ARG A 66 7.93 4.35 -9.78
C ARG A 66 9.35 4.22 -9.25
N GLY A 67 10.09 5.31 -9.33
CA GLY A 67 11.33 5.47 -8.57
C GLY A 67 11.07 5.42 -7.07
N ARG A 68 12.08 5.00 -6.32
CA ARG A 68 12.08 4.94 -4.86
C ARG A 68 13.28 5.73 -4.37
N PRO A 69 13.07 6.84 -3.64
CA PRO A 69 14.13 7.73 -3.17
C PRO A 69 15.28 7.04 -2.43
N MET A 70 15.10 5.81 -1.94
CA MET A 70 16.12 5.06 -1.20
C MET A 70 16.92 4.03 -2.00
N ALA A 71 16.53 3.68 -3.24
CA ALA A 71 17.28 2.66 -3.99
C ALA A 71 16.88 2.43 -5.47
N HIS A 72 15.78 3.03 -5.95
CA HIS A 72 15.33 2.87 -7.34
C HIS A 72 15.34 4.23 -8.02
N TRP A 73 16.43 4.53 -8.70
CA TRP A 73 16.61 5.79 -9.42
C TRP A 73 15.74 5.83 -10.68
N ILE A 74 15.20 7.01 -10.97
CA ILE A 74 14.54 7.35 -12.23
C ILE A 74 15.05 8.72 -12.70
N PRO A 75 15.00 9.04 -14.01
CA PRO A 75 15.48 10.32 -14.54
C PRO A 75 14.91 11.56 -13.83
N TYR A 76 13.67 11.47 -13.32
CA TYR A 76 13.03 12.54 -12.55
C TYR A 76 13.81 12.97 -11.30
N PHE A 77 14.61 12.09 -10.70
CA PHE A 77 15.44 12.44 -9.54
C PHE A 77 16.75 13.16 -9.90
N GLY A 78 17.03 13.36 -11.19
CA GLY A 78 18.26 13.99 -11.67
C GLY A 78 19.39 12.98 -11.90
N GLU A 79 20.09 13.11 -13.03
CA GLU A 79 21.22 12.24 -13.42
C GLU A 79 22.39 12.34 -12.44
N GLU A 80 22.58 13.49 -11.82
CA GLU A 80 23.66 13.72 -10.85
C GLU A 80 23.57 12.81 -9.61
N ARG A 81 22.37 12.26 -9.34
CA ARG A 81 22.12 11.42 -8.17
C ARG A 81 22.24 9.92 -8.45
N LYS A 82 22.33 9.53 -9.72
CA LYS A 82 22.30 8.12 -10.11
C LYS A 82 23.37 7.27 -9.42
N ALA A 83 24.60 7.76 -9.39
CA ALA A 83 25.73 7.08 -8.74
C ALA A 83 25.48 6.82 -7.23
N ARG A 84 24.81 7.77 -6.56
CA ARG A 84 24.46 7.65 -5.14
C ARG A 84 23.37 6.60 -4.89
N PHE A 85 22.38 6.48 -5.78
CA PHE A 85 21.37 5.41 -5.69
C PHE A 85 21.98 4.03 -5.95
N GLU A 86 22.92 3.93 -6.89
CA GLU A 86 23.67 2.71 -7.14
C GLU A 86 24.52 2.31 -5.92
N GLU A 87 25.15 3.28 -5.25
CA GLU A 87 25.85 3.10 -3.98
C GLU A 87 24.94 2.56 -2.87
N MET A 88 23.77 3.17 -2.66
CA MET A 88 22.78 2.72 -1.67
C MET A 88 22.34 1.28 -1.96
N ARG A 89 22.09 0.95 -3.23
CA ARG A 89 21.74 -0.40 -3.65
C ARG A 89 22.88 -1.39 -3.39
N ARG A 90 24.13 -1.01 -3.63
CA ARG A 90 25.29 -1.88 -3.35
C ARG A 90 25.41 -2.18 -1.86
N LYS A 91 25.29 -1.16 -1.00
CA LYS A 91 25.27 -1.33 0.47
C LYS A 91 24.12 -2.24 0.92
N ALA A 92 22.94 -2.10 0.34
CA ALA A 92 21.81 -2.98 0.64
C ALA A 92 22.11 -4.44 0.28
N VAL A 93 22.79 -4.70 -0.85
CA VAL A 93 23.23 -6.05 -1.24
C VAL A 93 24.27 -6.60 -0.29
N GLU A 94 25.23 -5.79 0.13
CA GLU A 94 26.27 -6.20 1.10
C GLU A 94 25.66 -6.57 2.47
N LEU A 95 24.66 -5.83 2.93
CA LEU A 95 24.02 -6.05 4.23
C LEU A 95 22.98 -7.18 4.24
N LEU A 96 22.17 -7.28 3.19
CA LEU A 96 20.98 -8.14 3.17
C LEU A 96 21.08 -9.33 2.21
N GLY A 97 22.11 -9.36 1.36
CA GLY A 97 22.19 -10.26 0.22
C GLY A 97 21.32 -9.82 -0.95
N LYS A 98 21.60 -10.37 -2.14
CA LYS A 98 21.01 -9.91 -3.42
C LYS A 98 19.48 -9.96 -3.45
N GLU A 99 18.88 -11.04 -2.96
CA GLU A 99 17.44 -11.27 -3.04
C GLU A 99 16.67 -10.29 -2.14
N ARG A 100 17.07 -10.19 -0.86
CA ARG A 100 16.41 -9.29 0.09
C ARG A 100 16.70 -7.82 -0.23
N ALA A 101 17.90 -7.50 -0.73
CA ALA A 101 18.19 -6.18 -1.28
C ALA A 101 17.27 -5.83 -2.45
N HIS A 102 17.02 -6.77 -3.38
CA HIS A 102 16.07 -6.54 -4.45
C HIS A 102 14.65 -6.25 -3.92
N GLN A 103 14.19 -7.00 -2.92
CA GLN A 103 12.88 -6.77 -2.31
C GLN A 103 12.78 -5.36 -1.68
N VAL A 104 13.72 -4.97 -0.82
CA VAL A 104 13.65 -3.66 -0.14
C VAL A 104 13.90 -2.49 -1.10
N CYS A 105 14.73 -2.68 -2.11
CA CYS A 105 15.12 -1.61 -3.03
C CYS A 105 14.11 -1.40 -4.16
N MET A 106 13.49 -2.47 -4.65
CA MET A 106 12.69 -2.44 -5.89
C MET A 106 11.21 -2.70 -5.64
N CYS A 107 10.86 -3.53 -4.65
CA CYS A 107 9.50 -4.04 -4.50
C CYS A 107 8.63 -3.20 -3.56
N SER A 108 7.44 -2.83 -4.02
CA SER A 108 6.47 -2.09 -3.21
C SER A 108 5.36 -3.00 -2.67
N GLY A 109 4.76 -2.62 -1.55
CA GLY A 109 3.58 -3.31 -1.03
C GLY A 109 2.98 -2.66 0.22
N ASN A 110 1.81 -3.15 0.60
CA ASN A 110 1.11 -2.81 1.83
C ASN A 110 0.98 -4.07 2.68
N LEU A 111 1.58 -4.04 3.87
CA LEU A 111 1.43 -5.06 4.90
C LEU A 111 0.35 -4.60 5.87
N LEU A 112 -0.70 -5.39 6.01
CA LEU A 112 -1.70 -5.23 7.06
C LEU A 112 -1.37 -6.15 8.22
N ILE A 113 -1.17 -5.52 9.37
CA ILE A 113 -1.06 -6.18 10.66
C ILE A 113 -2.41 -5.95 11.37
N PHE A 114 -3.23 -7.01 11.39
CA PHE A 114 -4.49 -7.04 12.12
C PHE A 114 -4.32 -6.54 13.57
N PRO A 115 -5.25 -5.72 14.11
CA PRO A 115 -6.48 -5.27 13.46
C PRO A 115 -6.35 -3.96 12.67
N ASN A 116 -5.40 -3.10 13.01
CA ASN A 116 -5.48 -1.69 12.61
C ASN A 116 -4.11 -1.05 12.32
N LEU A 117 -3.08 -1.83 11.98
CA LEU A 117 -1.76 -1.32 11.64
C LEU A 117 -1.42 -1.64 10.18
N VAL A 118 -1.07 -0.62 9.40
CA VAL A 118 -0.69 -0.77 8.00
C VAL A 118 0.72 -0.22 7.79
N ILE A 119 1.60 -1.03 7.23
CA ILE A 119 2.92 -0.62 6.75
C ILE A 119 2.89 -0.57 5.23
N SER A 120 2.85 0.64 4.69
CA SER A 120 2.84 0.89 3.25
C SER A 120 4.23 1.29 2.78
N ASP A 121 4.92 0.36 2.13
CA ASP A 121 6.23 0.58 1.54
C ASP A 121 6.10 0.74 0.02
N ILE A 122 5.82 1.96 -0.41
CA ILE A 122 5.58 2.27 -1.84
C ILE A 122 6.75 3.08 -2.39
N MET A 123 6.76 4.40 -2.15
CA MET A 123 7.92 5.26 -2.46
C MET A 123 8.90 5.32 -1.29
N THR A 124 8.37 5.24 -0.08
CA THR A 124 9.11 5.08 1.18
C THR A 124 8.19 4.29 2.10
N THR A 125 8.68 3.94 3.28
CA THR A 125 7.91 3.24 4.32
C THR A 125 7.03 4.20 5.13
N ASN A 126 5.71 4.01 5.05
CA ASN A 126 4.72 4.71 5.87
C ASN A 126 4.16 3.72 6.88
N VAL A 127 3.96 4.17 8.10
CA VAL A 127 3.24 3.42 9.12
C VAL A 127 1.96 4.18 9.40
N ARG A 128 0.81 3.51 9.28
CA ARG A 128 -0.50 4.09 9.56
C ARG A 128 -1.23 3.22 10.56
N THR A 129 -1.92 3.83 11.51
CA THR A 129 -2.84 3.12 12.39
C THR A 129 -4.17 3.86 12.49
N PHE A 130 -5.22 3.09 12.76
CA PHE A 130 -6.60 3.56 12.81
C PHE A 130 -7.12 3.42 14.24
N HIS A 131 -7.48 4.53 14.87
CA HIS A 131 -8.03 4.60 16.22
C HIS A 131 -9.54 4.86 16.12
N PRO A 132 -10.38 3.81 16.11
CA PRO A 132 -11.82 3.99 16.09
C PRO A 132 -12.26 4.64 17.41
N VAL A 133 -12.98 5.76 17.32
CA VAL A 133 -13.49 6.50 18.48
C VAL A 133 -14.97 6.19 18.69
N GLU A 134 -15.76 6.30 17.61
CA GLU A 134 -17.18 5.95 17.58
C GLU A 134 -17.59 5.52 16.15
N PRO A 135 -18.75 4.87 15.95
CA PRO A 135 -19.23 4.56 14.61
C PRO A 135 -19.31 5.81 13.73
N GLY A 136 -18.65 5.78 12.57
CA GLY A 136 -18.58 6.93 11.66
C GLY A 136 -17.46 7.92 11.96
N TYR A 137 -16.64 7.73 13.01
CA TYR A 137 -15.47 8.57 13.29
C TYR A 137 -14.24 7.75 13.70
N VAL A 138 -13.14 7.97 12.98
CA VAL A 138 -11.85 7.30 13.20
C VAL A 138 -10.73 8.33 13.14
N GLU A 139 -9.84 8.28 14.12
CA GLU A 139 -8.60 9.07 14.08
C GLU A 139 -7.50 8.24 13.41
N ILE A 140 -6.80 8.84 12.45
CA ILE A 140 -5.74 8.17 11.70
C ILE A 140 -4.41 8.81 12.05
N ALA A 141 -3.51 8.03 12.63
CA ALA A 141 -2.13 8.45 12.86
C ALA A 141 -1.22 7.86 11.78
N ALA A 142 -0.39 8.70 11.18
CA ALA A 142 0.51 8.31 10.09
C ALA A 142 1.92 8.85 10.33
N TRP A 143 2.91 7.97 10.24
CA TRP A 143 4.33 8.32 10.35
C TRP A 143 5.08 7.95 9.09
N ARG A 144 6.05 8.81 8.77
CA ARG A 144 6.96 8.60 7.65
C ARG A 144 8.34 8.21 8.14
N LEU A 145 8.81 7.05 7.72
CA LEU A 145 10.17 6.61 8.06
C LEU A 145 11.17 7.06 6.99
N GLY A 146 12.41 7.27 7.43
CA GLY A 146 13.57 7.54 6.62
C GLY A 146 14.85 7.13 7.35
N PRO A 147 15.96 6.90 6.64
CA PRO A 147 17.25 6.58 7.25
C PRO A 147 17.77 7.78 8.05
N GLU A 148 18.53 7.49 9.11
CA GLU A 148 19.16 8.52 9.92
C GLU A 148 20.28 9.23 9.13
N GLU A 149 21.11 8.43 8.45
CA GLU A 149 22.20 8.84 7.56
C GLU A 149 21.75 9.40 6.19
N GLU A 150 20.47 9.78 6.03
CA GLU A 150 19.95 10.38 4.81
C GLU A 150 20.42 11.83 4.64
N GLU A 151 21.03 12.15 3.49
CA GLU A 151 21.53 13.50 3.20
C GLU A 151 20.37 14.47 2.93
N PRO A 152 20.52 15.79 3.20
CA PRO A 152 19.44 16.76 3.02
C PRO A 152 18.75 16.74 1.63
N PRO A 153 19.48 16.59 0.51
CA PRO A 153 18.85 16.49 -0.81
C PRO A 153 18.04 15.21 -1.02
N GLU A 154 18.43 14.09 -0.39
CA GLU A 154 17.71 12.80 -0.46
C GLU A 154 16.43 12.86 0.36
N ARG A 155 16.56 13.43 1.57
CA ARG A 155 15.45 13.73 2.47
C ARG A 155 14.40 14.60 1.81
N ALA A 156 14.82 15.63 1.07
CA ALA A 156 13.90 16.48 0.32
C ALA A 156 13.08 15.68 -0.70
N ILE A 157 13.73 14.81 -1.50
CA ILE A 157 13.02 13.96 -2.47
C ILE A 157 12.07 12.99 -1.76
N ARG A 158 12.51 12.39 -0.65
CA ARG A 158 11.70 11.45 0.14
C ARG A 158 10.44 12.11 0.70
N LEU A 159 10.59 13.31 1.26
CA LEU A 159 9.50 14.10 1.81
C LEU A 159 8.58 14.61 0.69
N ASP A 160 9.10 15.11 -0.43
CA ASP A 160 8.33 15.54 -1.59
C ASP A 160 7.49 14.39 -2.18
N SER A 161 8.11 13.21 -2.33
CA SER A 161 7.42 11.99 -2.76
C SER A 161 6.30 11.60 -1.78
N PHE A 162 6.49 11.82 -0.47
CA PHE A 162 5.45 11.55 0.52
C PHE A 162 4.29 12.53 0.42
N VAL A 163 4.58 13.84 0.53
CA VAL A 163 3.54 14.88 0.58
C VAL A 163 2.76 14.97 -0.72
N SER A 164 3.35 14.61 -1.87
CA SER A 164 2.66 14.59 -3.16
C SER A 164 1.69 13.41 -3.35
N PHE A 165 1.77 12.35 -2.55
CA PHE A 165 0.91 11.17 -2.73
C PHE A 165 0.14 10.79 -1.47
N LEU A 166 0.84 10.38 -0.40
CA LEU A 166 0.24 9.83 0.84
C LEU A 166 0.22 10.81 2.01
N GLY A 167 0.79 12.01 1.84
CA GLY A 167 0.66 13.08 2.82
C GLY A 167 -0.78 13.59 2.88
N PRO A 168 -1.13 14.38 3.91
CA PRO A 168 -2.50 14.82 4.17
C PRO A 168 -3.13 15.62 3.01
N GLY A 169 -2.32 16.31 2.20
CA GLY A 169 -2.75 16.99 0.98
C GLY A 169 -2.19 16.37 -0.31
N GLY A 170 -1.67 15.14 -0.24
CA GLY A 170 -1.17 14.41 -1.39
C GLY A 170 -2.30 13.96 -2.30
N PHE A 171 -2.01 13.54 -3.53
CA PHE A 171 -3.09 13.21 -4.46
C PHE A 171 -3.90 11.96 -4.06
N ALA A 172 -3.34 10.98 -3.35
CA ALA A 172 -4.07 9.75 -3.02
C ALA A 172 -4.98 9.90 -1.81
N THR A 173 -4.53 10.62 -0.78
CA THR A 173 -5.25 10.67 0.50
C THR A 173 -6.67 11.26 0.36
N PRO A 174 -6.90 12.39 -0.33
CA PRO A 174 -8.26 12.90 -0.58
C PRO A 174 -9.09 11.96 -1.44
N ASP A 175 -8.50 11.33 -2.47
CA ASP A 175 -9.21 10.38 -3.35
C ASP A 175 -9.68 9.14 -2.53
N ASP A 176 -8.84 8.62 -1.63
CA ASP A 176 -9.18 7.52 -0.72
C ASP A 176 -10.20 7.95 0.35
N VAL A 177 -10.05 9.15 0.94
CA VAL A 177 -10.98 9.68 1.96
C VAL A 177 -12.37 9.85 1.35
N GLU A 178 -12.49 10.44 0.17
CA GLU A 178 -13.78 10.61 -0.51
C GLU A 178 -14.44 9.25 -0.78
N ALA A 179 -13.69 8.25 -1.23
CA ALA A 179 -14.23 6.91 -1.45
C ALA A 179 -14.72 6.26 -0.14
N VAL A 180 -13.97 6.40 0.95
CA VAL A 180 -14.34 5.84 2.25
C VAL A 180 -15.55 6.55 2.86
N GLU A 181 -15.58 7.88 2.82
CA GLU A 181 -16.71 8.69 3.29
C GLU A 181 -17.97 8.41 2.47
N GLY A 182 -17.84 8.28 1.14
CA GLY A 182 -18.93 7.91 0.25
C GLY A 182 -19.51 6.53 0.58
N CYS A 183 -18.65 5.53 0.85
CA CYS A 183 -19.10 4.23 1.34
C CYS A 183 -19.82 4.34 2.68
N GLN A 184 -19.27 5.09 3.64
CA GLN A 184 -19.89 5.29 4.96
C GLN A 184 -21.30 5.91 4.86
N GLN A 185 -21.45 6.95 4.02
CA GLN A 185 -22.75 7.56 3.76
C GLN A 185 -23.72 6.57 3.08
N GLY A 186 -23.23 5.79 2.12
CA GLY A 186 -24.01 4.77 1.43
C GLY A 186 -24.56 3.70 2.39
N TYR A 187 -23.71 3.18 3.29
CA TYR A 187 -24.13 2.19 4.29
C TYR A 187 -25.11 2.76 5.31
N ALA A 188 -24.97 4.04 5.66
CA ALA A 188 -25.93 4.70 6.55
C ALA A 188 -27.31 4.89 5.88
N ALA A 189 -27.35 5.09 4.57
CA ALA A 189 -28.57 5.34 3.81
C ALA A 189 -29.31 4.06 3.37
N LEU A 190 -28.59 2.97 3.08
CA LEU A 190 -29.14 1.72 2.54
C LEU A 190 -29.11 0.59 3.57
N GLN A 191 -29.89 0.73 4.64
CA GLN A 191 -29.92 -0.25 5.74
C GLN A 191 -30.52 -1.61 5.32
N GLU A 192 -31.27 -1.67 4.23
CA GLU A 192 -31.83 -2.93 3.72
C GLU A 192 -30.78 -3.83 3.06
N VAL A 193 -29.60 -3.28 2.73
CA VAL A 193 -28.49 -4.04 2.15
C VAL A 193 -27.58 -4.54 3.28
N GLU A 194 -27.76 -5.81 3.65
CA GLU A 194 -27.04 -6.41 4.78
C GLU A 194 -25.58 -6.78 4.47
N TYR A 195 -25.22 -6.92 3.20
CA TYR A 195 -23.94 -7.52 2.80
C TYR A 195 -23.15 -6.62 1.85
N SER A 196 -21.84 -6.52 2.11
CA SER A 196 -20.86 -6.03 1.14
C SER A 196 -20.18 -7.22 0.46
N ASP A 197 -20.12 -7.21 -0.87
CA ASP A 197 -19.47 -8.28 -1.63
C ASP A 197 -17.94 -8.21 -1.52
N ALA A 198 -17.29 -9.35 -1.35
CA ALA A 198 -15.83 -9.53 -1.36
C ALA A 198 -15.45 -10.81 -2.14
N SER A 199 -16.20 -11.09 -3.22
CA SER A 199 -16.14 -12.33 -4.00
C SER A 199 -15.11 -12.30 -5.12
N ARG A 200 -14.44 -11.17 -5.37
CA ARG A 200 -13.51 -11.04 -6.49
C ARG A 200 -12.38 -12.06 -6.36
N ARG A 201 -12.17 -12.79 -7.46
CA ARG A 201 -11.23 -13.91 -7.59
C ARG A 201 -11.43 -15.08 -6.61
N MET A 202 -12.57 -15.20 -5.93
CA MET A 202 -12.81 -16.27 -4.96
C MET A 202 -12.68 -17.69 -5.54
N ALA A 203 -12.99 -17.89 -6.83
CA ALA A 203 -12.84 -19.16 -7.54
C ALA A 203 -11.47 -19.34 -8.24
N SER A 204 -10.58 -18.35 -8.17
CA SER A 204 -9.30 -18.38 -8.87
C SER A 204 -8.25 -19.15 -8.07
N LEU A 205 -7.51 -20.03 -8.76
CA LEU A 205 -6.30 -20.69 -8.21
C LEU A 205 -5.07 -19.77 -8.27
N LYS A 206 -5.17 -18.66 -9.00
CA LYS A 206 -4.09 -17.68 -9.18
C LYS A 206 -4.55 -16.34 -8.61
N GLY A 207 -3.87 -15.87 -7.57
CA GLY A 207 -4.08 -14.53 -7.01
C GLY A 207 -3.66 -13.41 -7.97
N GLY A 208 -3.84 -12.17 -7.53
CA GLY A 208 -3.39 -10.97 -8.24
C GLY A 208 -3.63 -9.73 -7.39
N GLY A 209 -3.16 -8.58 -7.86
CA GLY A 209 -3.33 -7.30 -7.18
C GLY A 209 -4.77 -6.85 -7.00
N ASP A 210 -5.70 -7.41 -7.77
CA ASP A 210 -7.14 -7.19 -7.66
C ASP A 210 -7.88 -8.38 -7.05
N ASP A 211 -7.20 -9.26 -6.31
CA ASP A 211 -7.87 -10.22 -5.44
C ASP A 211 -8.43 -9.51 -4.21
N GLU A 212 -9.39 -10.16 -3.54
CA GLU A 212 -9.96 -9.73 -2.25
C GLU A 212 -9.67 -10.76 -1.13
N LEU A 213 -8.76 -11.72 -1.38
CA LEU A 213 -8.30 -12.71 -0.39
C LEU A 213 -7.89 -12.08 0.94
N GLN A 214 -7.14 -10.99 0.89
CA GLN A 214 -6.71 -10.17 2.02
C GLN A 214 -7.86 -9.58 2.82
N MET A 215 -8.91 -9.08 2.15
CA MET A 215 -10.13 -8.60 2.82
C MET A 215 -10.88 -9.76 3.46
N ARG A 216 -11.04 -10.87 2.74
CA ARG A 216 -11.65 -12.10 3.29
C ARG A 216 -10.89 -12.63 4.49
N ALA A 217 -9.56 -12.60 4.46
CA ALA A 217 -8.72 -13.05 5.58
C ALA A 217 -8.92 -12.16 6.82
N TYR A 218 -8.95 -10.84 6.64
CA TYR A 218 -9.25 -9.87 7.69
C TYR A 218 -10.64 -10.12 8.31
N TRP A 219 -11.69 -10.16 7.49
CA TRP A 219 -13.06 -10.27 7.96
C TRP A 219 -13.38 -11.63 8.59
N ARG A 220 -12.77 -12.72 8.11
CA ARG A 220 -12.89 -14.04 8.78
C ARG A 220 -12.29 -14.02 10.17
N GLN A 221 -11.12 -13.40 10.35
CA GLN A 221 -10.51 -13.27 11.67
C GLN A 221 -11.34 -12.37 12.59
N TRP A 222 -11.83 -11.24 12.07
CA TRP A 222 -12.70 -10.34 12.81
C TRP A 222 -13.97 -11.07 13.27
N ALA A 223 -14.67 -11.75 12.36
CA ALA A 223 -15.88 -12.52 12.69
C ALA A 223 -15.60 -13.60 13.73
N ARG A 224 -14.48 -14.32 13.62
CA ARG A 224 -14.05 -15.31 14.62
C ARG A 224 -13.88 -14.68 15.99
N LEU A 225 -13.23 -13.51 16.08
CA LEU A 225 -12.99 -12.83 17.36
C LEU A 225 -14.27 -12.25 17.97
N MET A 226 -15.20 -11.77 17.14
CA MET A 226 -16.47 -11.21 17.60
C MET A 226 -17.49 -12.27 18.03
N THR A 227 -17.36 -13.50 17.53
CA THR A 227 -18.30 -14.60 17.80
C THR A 227 -17.74 -15.66 18.74
N SER A 228 -16.42 -15.71 18.96
CA SER A 228 -15.80 -16.66 19.88
C SER A 228 -16.05 -16.26 21.34
N SER A 229 -16.51 -17.22 22.14
CA SER A 229 -16.59 -17.12 23.60
C SER A 229 -15.28 -17.52 24.30
N GLU A 230 -14.29 -18.00 23.56
CA GLU A 230 -13.01 -18.44 24.11
C GLU A 230 -12.02 -17.26 24.18
N PRO A 231 -11.32 -17.09 25.32
CA PRO A 231 -10.29 -16.07 25.43
C PRO A 231 -9.21 -16.31 24.38
N VAL A 232 -8.77 -15.24 23.71
CA VAL A 232 -7.65 -15.30 22.76
C VAL A 232 -6.41 -15.76 23.51
N SER A 233 -6.00 -17.00 23.27
CA SER A 233 -4.76 -17.55 23.82
C SER A 233 -3.55 -16.86 23.18
N ILE A 234 -2.96 -15.89 23.88
CA ILE A 234 -1.66 -15.30 23.51
C ILE A 234 -0.56 -16.32 23.84
N ARG A 235 -0.34 -17.31 22.98
CA ARG A 235 0.85 -18.18 23.06
C ARG A 235 1.99 -17.50 22.31
N GLY A 236 2.91 -16.89 23.05
CA GLY A 236 4.09 -16.23 22.45
C GLY A 236 5.06 -15.55 23.43
N ALA A 237 5.00 -15.86 24.73
CA ALA A 237 6.06 -15.50 25.68
C ALA A 237 6.63 -16.82 26.24
N SER A 238 7.61 -17.37 25.52
CA SER A 238 8.51 -18.42 26.01
C SER A 238 9.92 -18.06 25.56
#